data_AF-A0A7W9ZIP2-F1
#
_entry.id   AF-A0A7W9ZIP2-F1
#
_cell.length_a   1.000
_cell.length_b   1.000
_cell.length_c   1.000
_cell.angle_alpha   90.00
_cell.angle_beta   90.00
_cell.angle_gamma   90.00
#
_symmetry.space_group_name_H-M   'P 1'
#
loop_
_entity.id
_entity.type
_entity.pdbx_description
1 polymer ?
#
loop_
_entity_poly.entity_id
_entity_poly.type
_entity_poly.pdbx_seq_one_letter_code
_entity_poly.pdbx_strand_id
1 'polypeptide(L)'
;MEVFYSANEPGAGKSTSAREYIFSTPGLYVYAAPRIEFLRELEKEFIVARGGGHTPVIRVTHSEPDVNSAPIGTAIAAAMADLADSPHAVLFITHQALALVDWSRPELNAHCWHLVCDEVPDVWTSGCFRLTASHDRLRDLFKAEPLATEDGSPSPDWVSVTLTTEGHTIRQTREDVLGQQMASLWGMMADNRTCVGKASFFNQAAKGGERTTLVLGSTLNADVLAPFASRWFLAANFTSYLLYRLWSKQGATFIERPIPSLILRTIPLGERTRIHYFSDRNASDTFFRNASRPLKMAADWLNANLTQRFFYCFNETHHIPLTGTGKDLARKVTPKQAGTNDLRDYTCAIWLAAMVPADHEVLVISSYGISKEDVLQDREREALYQFVMRSNLRVFDSVEPVDVYVFSRAQAESLQRMLGGGGELQHIDVGITQTLKAQLQVNKGGRKPKYATKEERDAAKREQDRLAQQRKREKLAKAA
;
A
#
# COMPACT_ATOMS: atom_id res chain seq x y z
N MET A 1 -15.53 -0.45 -18.42
CA MET A 1 -16.29 -0.38 -17.15
C MET A 1 -16.32 1.05 -16.62
N GLU A 2 -17.48 1.64 -16.28
CA GLU A 2 -17.58 3.03 -15.73
C GLU A 2 -17.54 3.13 -14.20
N VAL A 3 -16.67 3.92 -13.60
CA VAL A 3 -16.56 4.08 -12.15
C VAL A 3 -16.81 5.54 -11.77
N PHE A 4 -17.75 5.78 -10.86
CA PHE A 4 -17.99 7.10 -10.30
C PHE A 4 -17.05 7.36 -9.13
N TYR A 5 -16.57 8.59 -8.99
CA TYR A 5 -15.77 8.96 -7.83
C TYR A 5 -16.01 10.39 -7.38
N SER A 6 -15.69 10.67 -6.12
CA SER A 6 -15.62 12.02 -5.56
C SER A 6 -14.24 12.25 -4.95
N ALA A 7 -13.53 13.27 -5.45
CA ALA A 7 -12.16 13.60 -5.07
C ALA A 7 -12.04 14.69 -3.98
N ASN A 8 -13.15 15.09 -3.36
CA ASN A 8 -13.18 16.20 -2.40
C ASN A 8 -12.28 15.94 -1.17
N GLU A 9 -11.92 17.01 -0.45
CA GLU A 9 -11.01 16.96 0.69
C GLU A 9 -11.45 15.99 1.80
N PRO A 10 -10.51 15.46 2.60
CA PRO A 10 -10.83 14.72 3.81
C PRO A 10 -11.63 15.61 4.79
N GLY A 11 -12.73 15.06 5.31
CA GLY A 11 -13.62 15.79 6.23
C GLY A 11 -14.71 16.63 5.54
N ALA A 12 -14.70 16.79 4.21
CA ALA A 12 -15.70 17.58 3.48
C ALA A 12 -17.13 17.00 3.50
N GLY A 13 -17.36 15.86 4.16
CA GLY A 13 -18.67 15.24 4.28
C GLY A 13 -18.97 14.11 3.28
N LYS A 14 -18.03 13.70 2.41
CA LYS A 14 -18.24 12.65 1.39
C LYS A 14 -18.96 11.40 1.91
N SER A 15 -18.39 10.75 2.93
CA SER A 15 -18.98 9.55 3.52
C SER A 15 -20.31 9.84 4.22
N THR A 16 -20.53 11.04 4.76
CA THR A 16 -21.83 11.44 5.31
C THR A 16 -22.90 11.57 4.23
N SER A 17 -22.63 12.32 3.17
CA SER A 17 -23.57 12.49 2.06
C SER A 17 -23.86 11.17 1.35
N ALA A 18 -22.87 10.28 1.19
CA ALA A 18 -23.10 8.95 0.63
C ALA A 18 -24.08 8.12 1.49
N ARG A 19 -24.01 8.26 2.82
CA ARG A 19 -24.94 7.60 3.74
C ARG A 19 -26.32 8.22 3.68
N GLU A 20 -26.43 9.54 3.68
CA GLU A 20 -27.69 10.25 3.49
C GLU A 20 -28.37 9.84 2.18
N TYR A 21 -27.59 9.66 1.11
CA TYR A 21 -28.09 9.13 -0.15
C TYR A 21 -28.64 7.71 0.00
N ILE A 22 -27.90 6.81 0.65
CA ILE A 22 -28.35 5.44 0.94
C ILE A 22 -29.65 5.47 1.76
N PHE A 23 -29.76 6.30 2.80
CA PHE A 23 -30.97 6.40 3.63
C PHE A 23 -32.20 6.94 2.90
N SER A 24 -31.99 7.84 1.95
CA SER A 24 -33.07 8.50 1.22
C SER A 24 -33.49 7.74 -0.05
N THR A 25 -32.65 6.82 -0.54
CA THR A 25 -32.87 6.11 -1.79
C THR A 25 -32.96 4.60 -1.53
N PRO A 26 -34.16 3.99 -1.59
CA PRO A 26 -34.31 2.54 -1.48
C PRO A 26 -33.50 1.80 -2.56
N GLY A 27 -32.91 0.67 -2.16
CA GLY A 27 -32.03 -0.13 -3.02
C GLY A 27 -31.14 -1.08 -2.22
N LEU A 28 -30.43 -1.94 -2.93
CA LEU A 28 -29.46 -2.89 -2.35
C LEU A 28 -28.04 -2.31 -2.50
N TYR A 29 -27.34 -2.14 -1.40
CA TYR A 29 -26.03 -1.50 -1.37
C TYR A 29 -24.96 -2.41 -0.76
N VAL A 30 -23.79 -2.46 -1.39
CA VAL A 30 -22.56 -2.99 -0.76
C VAL A 30 -21.70 -1.80 -0.37
N TYR A 31 -21.41 -1.65 0.91
CA TYR A 31 -20.54 -0.59 1.42
C TYR A 31 -19.20 -1.21 1.85
N ALA A 32 -18.16 -0.93 1.08
CA ALA A 32 -16.82 -1.45 1.30
C ALA A 32 -15.94 -0.39 1.98
N ALA A 33 -15.21 -0.79 3.02
CA ALA A 33 -14.31 0.12 3.73
C ALA A 33 -12.99 -0.56 4.14
N PRO A 34 -11.94 0.17 4.52
CA PRO A 34 -10.61 -0.43 4.69
C PRO A 34 -10.43 -1.26 5.97
N ARG A 35 -11.24 -1.07 7.03
CA ARG A 35 -11.03 -1.69 8.35
C ARG A 35 -12.32 -2.12 9.03
N ILE A 36 -12.24 -3.19 9.81
CA ILE A 36 -13.36 -3.77 10.56
C ILE A 36 -13.89 -2.80 11.62
N GLU A 37 -13.01 -2.13 12.36
CA GLU A 37 -13.40 -1.18 13.41
C GLU A 37 -14.23 -0.04 12.83
N PHE A 38 -13.85 0.44 11.65
CA PHE A 38 -14.60 1.48 10.95
C PHE A 38 -15.97 0.98 10.46
N LEU A 39 -16.08 -0.27 9.99
CA LEU A 39 -17.39 -0.85 9.65
C LEU A 39 -18.32 -0.93 10.87
N ARG A 40 -17.77 -1.24 12.06
CA ARG A 40 -18.55 -1.27 13.32
C ARG A 40 -19.00 0.13 13.75
N GLU A 41 -18.17 1.15 13.55
CA GLU A 41 -18.55 2.55 13.77
C GLU A 41 -19.68 2.95 12.81
N LEU A 42 -19.52 2.65 11.51
CA LEU A 42 -20.53 2.91 10.50
C LEU A 42 -21.85 2.21 10.83
N GLU A 43 -21.83 0.94 11.23
CA GLU A 43 -23.04 0.21 11.63
C GLU A 43 -23.78 0.92 12.76
N LYS A 44 -23.07 1.36 13.81
CA LYS A 44 -23.66 2.13 14.92
C LYS A 44 -24.26 3.44 14.45
N GLU A 45 -23.55 4.19 13.63
CA GLU A 45 -24.03 5.45 13.07
C GLU A 45 -25.29 5.21 12.22
N PHE A 46 -25.35 4.11 11.47
CA PHE A 46 -26.52 3.76 10.68
C PHE A 46 -27.73 3.35 11.53
N ILE A 47 -27.50 2.68 12.66
CA ILE A 47 -28.57 2.32 13.61
C ILE A 47 -29.12 3.58 14.30
N VAL A 48 -28.27 4.54 14.64
CA VAL A 48 -28.68 5.80 15.31
C VAL A 48 -29.42 6.73 14.35
N ALA A 49 -29.03 6.77 13.07
CA ALA A 49 -29.66 7.60 12.04
C ALA A 49 -31.09 7.16 11.64
N ARG A 50 -31.66 6.12 12.28
CA ARG A 50 -33.01 5.57 12.05
C ARG A 50 -34.18 6.54 12.33
N GLY A 51 -33.94 7.83 12.51
CA GLY A 51 -34.90 8.84 12.94
C GLY A 51 -35.84 9.43 11.88
N GLY A 52 -35.74 9.04 10.60
CA GLY A 52 -36.68 9.51 9.58
C GLY A 52 -36.34 9.08 8.16
N GLY A 53 -37.03 8.07 7.63
CA GLY A 53 -36.87 7.57 6.26
C GLY A 53 -37.09 6.05 6.10
N HIS A 54 -36.84 5.54 4.89
CA HIS A 54 -36.79 4.10 4.62
C HIS A 54 -35.57 3.52 5.34
N THR A 55 -35.78 2.75 6.41
CA THR A 55 -34.67 2.18 7.18
C THR A 55 -34.12 0.94 6.46
N PRO A 56 -32.85 0.93 6.01
CA PRO A 56 -32.28 -0.26 5.39
C PRO A 56 -32.15 -1.41 6.40
N VAL A 57 -32.31 -2.65 5.90
CA VAL A 57 -31.83 -3.84 6.61
C VAL A 57 -30.30 -3.87 6.50
N ILE A 58 -29.62 -3.91 7.64
CA ILE A 58 -28.16 -3.83 7.70
C ILE A 58 -27.57 -5.19 8.06
N ARG A 59 -26.49 -5.55 7.36
CA ARG A 59 -25.60 -6.68 7.70
C ARG A 59 -24.15 -6.23 7.61
N VAL A 60 -23.33 -6.73 8.52
CA VAL A 60 -21.88 -6.56 8.50
C VAL A 60 -21.24 -7.93 8.38
N THR A 61 -20.38 -8.09 7.38
CA THR A 61 -19.68 -9.36 7.12
C THR A 61 -18.19 -9.08 6.97
N HIS A 62 -17.39 -9.61 7.87
CA HIS A 62 -15.93 -9.53 7.82
C HIS A 62 -15.30 -10.84 8.32
N SER A 63 -14.07 -11.11 7.90
CA SER A 63 -13.30 -12.25 8.40
C SER A 63 -12.80 -11.94 9.81
N GLU A 64 -13.55 -12.31 10.84
CA GLU A 64 -12.95 -12.49 12.17
C GLU A 64 -12.37 -13.88 12.31
N PRO A 65 -11.23 -14.04 13.01
CA PRO A 65 -10.58 -15.33 13.19
C PRO A 65 -11.33 -16.14 14.25
N ASP A 66 -12.52 -16.64 13.88
CA ASP A 66 -13.15 -17.73 14.61
C ASP A 66 -12.95 -19.02 13.82
N VAL A 67 -12.53 -20.08 14.52
CA VAL A 67 -12.01 -21.33 13.93
C VAL A 67 -13.10 -22.09 13.13
N ASN A 68 -14.37 -21.73 13.34
CA ASN A 68 -15.53 -22.31 12.67
C ASN A 68 -16.25 -21.35 11.71
N SER A 69 -15.69 -20.18 11.42
CA SER A 69 -16.32 -19.24 10.49
C SER A 69 -16.25 -19.74 9.04
N ALA A 70 -17.37 -19.65 8.32
CA ALA A 70 -17.40 -19.96 6.89
C ALA A 70 -16.40 -19.05 6.14
N PRO A 71 -15.79 -19.52 5.04
CA PRO A 71 -14.95 -18.67 4.19
C PRO A 71 -15.68 -17.38 3.83
N ILE A 72 -14.97 -16.25 3.82
CA ILE A 72 -15.58 -14.92 3.68
C ILE A 72 -16.51 -14.78 2.46
N GLY A 73 -16.16 -15.42 1.33
CA GLY A 73 -17.01 -15.43 0.14
C GLY A 73 -18.31 -16.22 0.31
N THR A 74 -18.32 -17.27 1.12
CA THR A 74 -19.52 -18.02 1.49
C THR A 74 -20.39 -17.23 2.46
N ALA A 75 -19.78 -16.56 3.45
CA ALA A 75 -20.49 -15.70 4.38
C ALA A 75 -21.16 -14.50 3.67
N ILE A 76 -20.47 -13.90 2.69
CA ILE A 76 -21.03 -12.84 1.85
C ILE A 76 -22.18 -13.35 1.01
N ALA A 77 -22.04 -14.51 0.35
CA ALA A 77 -23.10 -15.10 -0.44
C ALA A 77 -24.36 -15.37 0.39
N ALA A 78 -24.21 -15.93 1.59
CA ALA A 78 -25.32 -16.16 2.52
C ALA A 78 -25.98 -14.84 2.94
N ALA A 79 -25.19 -13.83 3.32
CA ALA A 79 -25.72 -12.53 3.71
C ALA A 79 -26.47 -11.83 2.57
N MET A 80 -25.99 -11.94 1.32
CA MET A 80 -26.70 -11.38 0.16
C MET A 80 -27.99 -12.12 -0.13
N ALA A 81 -28.02 -13.45 -0.01
CA ALA A 81 -29.23 -14.25 -0.17
C ALA A 81 -30.29 -13.88 0.88
N ASP A 82 -29.89 -13.73 2.14
CA ASP A 82 -30.78 -13.31 3.24
C ASP A 82 -31.37 -11.91 3.02
N LEU A 83 -30.66 -11.06 2.27
CA LEU A 83 -31.07 -9.68 1.98
C LEU A 83 -31.78 -9.53 0.63
N ALA A 84 -31.83 -10.58 -0.20
CA ALA A 84 -32.30 -10.48 -1.59
C ALA A 84 -33.75 -9.99 -1.72
N ASP A 85 -34.62 -10.38 -0.79
CA ASP A 85 -36.03 -9.98 -0.78
C ASP A 85 -36.28 -8.62 -0.10
N SER A 86 -35.23 -7.98 0.43
CA SER A 86 -35.36 -6.68 1.09
C SER A 86 -35.50 -5.56 0.04
N PRO A 87 -36.50 -4.68 0.12
CA PRO A 87 -36.61 -3.54 -0.79
C PRO A 87 -35.51 -2.50 -0.58
N HIS A 88 -34.85 -2.53 0.59
CA HIS A 88 -33.74 -1.66 0.92
C HIS A 88 -32.80 -2.32 1.93
N ALA A 89 -31.54 -2.55 1.54
CA ALA A 89 -30.55 -3.19 2.40
C ALA A 89 -29.14 -2.69 2.15
N VAL A 90 -28.29 -2.81 3.18
CA VAL A 90 -26.87 -2.46 3.12
C VAL A 90 -26.04 -3.60 3.70
N LEU A 91 -25.10 -4.09 2.89
CA LEU A 91 -24.09 -5.07 3.28
C LEU A 91 -22.73 -4.39 3.44
N PHE A 92 -22.21 -4.34 4.66
CA PHE A 92 -20.89 -3.81 4.98
C PHE A 92 -19.82 -4.89 4.86
N ILE A 93 -18.76 -4.61 4.10
CA ILE A 93 -17.61 -5.51 3.91
C ILE A 93 -16.27 -4.75 3.94
N THR A 94 -15.17 -5.47 4.09
CA THR A 94 -13.83 -4.88 3.97
C THR A 94 -13.38 -4.78 2.51
N HIS A 95 -12.45 -3.88 2.20
CA HIS A 95 -11.76 -3.84 0.90
C HIS A 95 -11.10 -5.18 0.54
N GLN A 96 -10.56 -5.87 1.53
CA GLN A 96 -9.97 -7.19 1.33
C GLN A 96 -11.03 -8.21 0.89
N ALA A 97 -12.20 -8.23 1.54
CA ALA A 97 -13.30 -9.10 1.14
C ALA A 97 -13.80 -8.74 -0.27
N LEU A 98 -13.94 -7.46 -0.58
CA LEU A 98 -14.31 -6.98 -1.91
C LEU A 98 -13.38 -7.52 -3.01
N ALA A 99 -12.07 -7.55 -2.76
CA ALA A 99 -11.07 -8.03 -3.71
C ALA A 99 -10.97 -9.57 -3.82
N LEU A 100 -11.48 -10.31 -2.82
CA LEU A 100 -11.41 -11.78 -2.78
C LEU A 100 -12.64 -12.46 -3.38
N VAL A 101 -13.80 -11.79 -3.34
CA VAL A 101 -15.05 -12.35 -3.85
C VAL A 101 -15.07 -12.29 -5.38
N ASP A 102 -15.45 -13.40 -6.00
CA ASP A 102 -15.83 -13.43 -7.41
C ASP A 102 -17.27 -12.96 -7.56
N TRP A 103 -17.45 -11.68 -7.89
CA TRP A 103 -18.76 -11.04 -8.06
C TRP A 103 -19.49 -11.46 -9.33
N SER A 104 -18.84 -12.21 -10.24
CA SER A 104 -19.47 -12.71 -11.46
C SER A 104 -20.36 -13.94 -11.22
N ARG A 105 -20.24 -14.56 -10.03
CA ARG A 105 -21.04 -15.69 -9.59
C ARG A 105 -22.54 -15.37 -9.68
N PRO A 106 -23.34 -16.12 -10.47
CA PRO A 106 -24.76 -15.84 -10.67
C PRO A 106 -25.56 -15.76 -9.37
N GLU A 107 -25.26 -16.61 -8.39
CA GLU A 107 -25.95 -16.66 -7.11
C GLU A 107 -25.82 -15.38 -6.25
N LEU A 108 -24.81 -14.54 -6.52
CA LEU A 108 -24.64 -13.28 -5.81
C LEU A 108 -25.58 -12.19 -6.33
N ASN A 109 -26.11 -12.32 -7.56
CA ASN A 109 -26.94 -11.30 -8.21
C ASN A 109 -26.35 -9.88 -8.10
N ALA A 110 -25.03 -9.74 -8.22
CA ALA A 110 -24.33 -8.48 -7.99
C ALA A 110 -24.85 -7.31 -8.84
N HIS A 111 -25.45 -7.60 -9.99
CA HIS A 111 -26.09 -6.63 -10.89
C HIS A 111 -27.30 -5.91 -10.29
N CYS A 112 -27.85 -6.41 -9.17
CA CYS A 112 -28.89 -5.73 -8.39
C CYS A 112 -28.32 -4.81 -7.31
N TRP A 113 -27.00 -4.82 -7.07
CA TRP A 113 -26.37 -4.13 -5.95
C TRP A 113 -25.55 -2.93 -6.42
N HIS A 114 -25.63 -1.84 -5.66
CA HIS A 114 -24.82 -0.64 -5.83
C HIS A 114 -23.60 -0.68 -4.88
N LEU A 115 -22.39 -0.64 -5.43
CA LEU A 115 -21.17 -0.61 -4.65
C LEU A 115 -20.76 0.82 -4.29
N VAL A 116 -20.50 1.04 -3.01
CA VAL A 116 -19.87 2.25 -2.46
C VAL A 116 -18.59 1.84 -1.75
N CYS A 117 -17.45 2.28 -2.27
CA CYS A 117 -16.12 2.10 -1.68
C CYS A 117 -15.71 3.38 -0.97
N ASP A 118 -15.56 3.32 0.35
CA ASP A 118 -15.02 4.41 1.16
C ASP A 118 -13.49 4.27 1.25
N GLU A 119 -12.77 5.33 0.88
CA GLU A 119 -11.34 5.29 0.58
C GLU A 119 -10.99 4.40 -0.63
N VAL A 120 -9.70 4.40 -1.03
CA VAL A 120 -9.23 3.59 -2.17
C VAL A 120 -8.66 2.25 -1.70
N PRO A 121 -9.09 1.11 -2.26
CA PRO A 121 -8.50 -0.20 -1.99
C PRO A 121 -7.13 -0.36 -2.66
N ASP A 122 -6.24 -1.11 -2.01
CA ASP A 122 -4.95 -1.48 -2.58
C ASP A 122 -5.15 -2.53 -3.69
N VAL A 123 -4.95 -2.17 -4.95
CA VAL A 123 -5.12 -3.07 -6.10
C VAL A 123 -3.83 -3.76 -6.54
N TRP A 124 -2.68 -3.27 -6.09
CA TRP A 124 -1.36 -3.71 -6.52
C TRP A 124 -0.61 -4.43 -5.38
N THR A 125 0.07 -5.51 -5.72
CA THR A 125 1.01 -6.18 -4.83
C THR A 125 2.18 -6.77 -5.63
N SER A 126 3.32 -6.96 -4.99
CA SER A 126 4.51 -7.56 -5.61
C SER A 126 5.20 -8.50 -4.64
N GLY A 127 5.94 -9.47 -5.18
CA GLY A 127 6.62 -10.49 -4.40
C GLY A 127 7.93 -10.94 -5.05
N CYS A 128 8.89 -11.29 -4.20
CA CYS A 128 10.13 -11.96 -4.58
C CYS A 128 10.12 -13.39 -4.04
N PHE A 129 10.03 -14.37 -4.92
CA PHE A 129 9.94 -15.78 -4.56
C PHE A 129 11.24 -16.49 -4.93
N ARG A 130 11.91 -17.06 -3.92
CA ARG A 130 13.10 -17.89 -4.14
C ARG A 130 12.66 -19.31 -4.42
N LEU A 131 12.83 -19.76 -5.65
CA LEU A 131 12.40 -21.08 -6.10
C LEU A 131 13.62 -21.98 -6.25
N THR A 132 13.49 -23.21 -5.78
CA THR A 132 14.51 -24.27 -5.88
C THR A 132 13.94 -25.41 -6.75
N ALA A 133 13.45 -25.05 -7.93
CA ALA A 133 12.84 -25.98 -8.88
C ALA A 133 13.61 -25.93 -10.21
N SER A 134 13.65 -27.06 -10.93
CA SER A 134 14.15 -27.06 -12.30
C SER A 134 13.23 -26.22 -13.19
N HIS A 135 13.79 -25.70 -14.28
CA HIS A 135 13.04 -24.89 -15.24
C HIS A 135 11.84 -25.64 -15.85
N ASP A 136 12.02 -26.93 -16.15
CA ASP A 136 10.95 -27.78 -16.67
C ASP A 136 9.76 -27.84 -15.68
N ARG A 137 10.04 -28.03 -14.39
CA ARG A 137 8.99 -28.07 -13.36
C ARG A 137 8.27 -26.74 -13.18
N LEU A 138 8.91 -25.61 -13.50
CA LEU A 138 8.27 -24.31 -13.48
C LEU A 138 7.36 -24.09 -14.69
N ARG A 139 7.72 -24.63 -15.86
CA ARG A 139 6.88 -24.60 -17.07
C ARG A 139 5.62 -25.44 -16.94
N ASP A 140 5.69 -26.51 -16.14
CA ASP A 140 4.50 -27.30 -15.78
C ASP A 140 3.48 -26.45 -15.01
N LEU A 141 3.93 -25.46 -14.22
CA LEU A 141 3.08 -24.66 -13.32
C LEU A 141 2.67 -23.30 -13.90
N PHE A 142 3.55 -22.69 -14.70
CA PHE A 142 3.40 -21.32 -15.19
C PHE A 142 3.48 -21.26 -16.71
N LYS A 143 2.56 -20.50 -17.28
CA LYS A 143 2.63 -20.05 -18.66
C LYS A 143 3.07 -18.59 -18.68
N ALA A 144 4.08 -18.28 -19.48
CA ALA A 144 4.62 -16.94 -19.64
C ALA A 144 4.51 -16.50 -21.11
N GLU A 145 3.89 -15.35 -21.35
CA GLU A 145 3.72 -14.77 -22.68
C GLU A 145 4.29 -13.35 -22.71
N PRO A 146 4.95 -12.91 -23.80
CA PRO A 146 5.46 -11.55 -23.89
C PRO A 146 4.39 -10.50 -23.58
N LEU A 147 4.69 -9.55 -22.70
CA LEU A 147 3.77 -8.46 -22.39
C LEU A 147 3.77 -7.47 -23.57
N ALA A 148 2.60 -7.05 -24.05
CA ALA A 148 2.52 -6.01 -25.08
C ALA A 148 2.96 -4.65 -24.52
N THR A 149 3.79 -3.93 -25.27
CA THR A 149 4.14 -2.52 -25.01
C THR A 149 3.07 -1.58 -25.56
N GLU A 150 3.21 -0.27 -25.30
CA GLU A 150 2.22 0.74 -25.72
C GLU A 150 2.05 0.82 -27.25
N ASP A 151 3.06 0.43 -28.03
CA ASP A 151 3.01 0.32 -29.50
C ASP A 151 2.52 -1.05 -30.00
N GLY A 152 2.10 -1.94 -29.10
CA GLY A 152 1.62 -3.29 -29.40
C GLY A 152 2.73 -4.31 -29.69
N SER A 153 4.01 -3.91 -29.63
CA SER A 153 5.13 -4.84 -29.79
C SER A 153 5.36 -5.70 -28.53
N PRO A 154 6.00 -6.88 -28.62
CA PRO A 154 6.30 -7.69 -27.45
C PRO A 154 7.45 -7.09 -26.64
N SER A 155 7.24 -6.93 -25.33
CA SER A 155 8.27 -6.49 -24.39
C SER A 155 9.40 -7.51 -24.30
N PRO A 156 10.67 -7.09 -24.44
CA PRO A 156 11.81 -7.99 -24.27
C PRO A 156 12.08 -8.36 -22.81
N ASP A 157 11.63 -7.53 -21.87
CA ASP A 157 11.97 -7.64 -20.45
C ASP A 157 10.85 -8.20 -19.57
N TRP A 158 9.60 -8.15 -20.07
CA TRP A 158 8.40 -8.44 -19.28
C TRP A 158 7.51 -9.47 -19.95
N VAL A 159 6.97 -10.37 -19.13
CA VAL A 159 5.99 -11.38 -19.54
C VAL A 159 4.75 -11.30 -18.66
N SER A 160 3.59 -11.50 -19.26
CA SER A 160 2.37 -11.89 -18.55
C SER A 160 2.52 -13.31 -18.06
N VAL A 161 2.19 -13.56 -16.78
CA VAL A 161 2.34 -14.86 -16.13
C VAL A 161 0.97 -15.37 -15.72
N THR A 162 0.60 -16.55 -16.19
CA THR A 162 -0.65 -17.24 -15.86
C THR A 162 -0.35 -18.64 -15.34
N LEU A 163 -1.31 -19.25 -14.65
CA LEU A 163 -1.19 -20.65 -14.23
C LEU A 163 -1.55 -21.57 -15.39
N THR A 164 -0.85 -22.69 -15.49
CA THR A 164 -1.28 -23.82 -16.32
C THR A 164 -2.40 -24.59 -15.62
N THR A 165 -2.98 -25.59 -16.29
CA THR A 165 -3.93 -26.52 -15.66
C THR A 165 -3.36 -27.16 -14.39
N GLU A 166 -2.10 -27.62 -14.41
CA GLU A 166 -1.46 -28.19 -13.23
C GLU A 166 -1.27 -27.15 -12.12
N GLY A 167 -0.87 -25.92 -12.46
CA GLY A 167 -0.76 -24.81 -11.52
C GLY A 167 -2.10 -24.47 -10.84
N HIS A 168 -3.21 -24.47 -11.60
CA HIS A 168 -4.55 -24.28 -11.05
C HIS A 168 -4.94 -25.40 -10.09
N THR A 169 -4.69 -26.67 -10.47
CA THR A 169 -4.99 -27.83 -9.61
C THR A 169 -4.26 -27.72 -8.26
N ILE A 170 -2.95 -27.45 -8.27
CA ILE A 170 -2.15 -27.32 -7.04
C ILE A 170 -2.64 -26.16 -6.17
N ARG A 171 -3.00 -25.02 -6.78
CA ARG A 171 -3.55 -23.87 -6.05
C ARG A 171 -4.90 -24.19 -5.38
N GLN A 172 -5.76 -24.96 -6.05
CA GLN A 172 -7.10 -25.29 -5.55
C GLN A 172 -7.08 -26.36 -4.46
N THR A 173 -6.32 -27.45 -4.65
CA THR A 173 -6.32 -28.56 -3.70
C THR A 173 -5.57 -28.22 -2.43
N ARG A 174 -4.48 -27.43 -2.52
CA ARG A 174 -3.57 -27.12 -1.40
C ARG A 174 -3.07 -28.37 -0.64
N GLU A 175 -3.17 -29.55 -1.25
CA GLU A 175 -2.97 -30.85 -0.60
C GLU A 175 -1.48 -31.15 -0.31
N ASP A 176 -0.55 -30.44 -0.95
CA ASP A 176 0.89 -30.67 -0.82
C ASP A 176 1.58 -29.57 0.02
N VAL A 177 2.70 -29.93 0.66
CA VAL A 177 3.67 -29.04 1.32
C VAL A 177 4.07 -27.87 0.41
N LEU A 178 4.18 -28.11 -0.90
CA LEU A 178 4.40 -27.06 -1.90
C LEU A 178 3.24 -26.06 -1.98
N GLY A 179 1.99 -26.53 -1.92
CA GLY A 179 0.79 -25.69 -1.90
C GLY A 179 0.77 -24.74 -0.70
N GLN A 180 1.18 -25.23 0.48
CA GLN A 180 1.26 -24.44 1.71
C GLN A 180 2.45 -23.46 1.69
N GLN A 181 3.62 -23.90 1.23
CA GLN A 181 4.83 -23.05 1.15
C GLN A 181 4.71 -21.94 0.10
N MET A 182 3.84 -22.11 -0.90
CA MET A 182 3.64 -21.16 -2.00
C MET A 182 2.32 -20.37 -1.90
N ALA A 183 1.62 -20.42 -0.76
CA ALA A 183 0.33 -19.78 -0.56
C ALA A 183 0.31 -18.28 -0.90
N SER A 184 1.39 -17.54 -0.59
CA SER A 184 1.52 -16.12 -0.95
C SER A 184 1.65 -15.89 -2.46
N LEU A 185 2.34 -16.77 -3.18
CA LEU A 185 2.39 -16.73 -4.64
C LEU A 185 1.02 -17.03 -5.24
N TRP A 186 0.34 -18.05 -4.73
CA TRP A 186 -1.00 -18.44 -5.20
C TRP A 186 -2.04 -17.35 -4.97
N GLY A 187 -1.96 -16.62 -3.86
CA GLY A 187 -2.82 -15.45 -3.61
C GLY A 187 -2.56 -14.31 -4.59
N MET A 188 -1.31 -14.11 -5.03
CA MET A 188 -0.98 -13.12 -6.05
C MET A 188 -1.52 -13.53 -7.44
N MET A 189 -1.56 -14.83 -7.73
CA MET A 189 -2.02 -15.38 -9.02
C MET A 189 -3.50 -15.80 -8.97
N ALA A 190 -4.33 -15.03 -8.25
CA ALA A 190 -5.77 -15.21 -8.26
C ALA A 190 -6.37 -14.94 -9.64
N ASP A 191 -7.49 -15.57 -9.97
CA ASP A 191 -8.06 -15.52 -11.34
C ASP A 191 -8.59 -14.13 -11.71
N ASN A 192 -8.91 -13.32 -10.71
CA ASN A 192 -9.29 -11.91 -10.86
C ASN A 192 -8.07 -10.95 -10.87
N ARG A 193 -6.85 -11.48 -11.01
CA ARG A 193 -5.61 -10.70 -11.02
C ARG A 193 -4.80 -10.95 -12.28
N THR A 194 -4.16 -9.89 -12.77
CA THR A 194 -3.16 -9.97 -13.83
C THR A 194 -1.77 -9.97 -13.21
N CYS A 195 -0.92 -10.91 -13.59
CA CYS A 195 0.45 -11.02 -13.08
C CYS A 195 1.49 -10.74 -14.17
N VAL A 196 2.53 -10.00 -13.81
CA VAL A 196 3.67 -9.71 -14.66
C VAL A 196 4.96 -10.10 -13.96
N GLY A 197 5.89 -10.69 -14.71
CA GLY A 197 7.20 -11.09 -14.22
C GLY A 197 8.31 -10.79 -15.22
N LYS A 198 9.56 -10.89 -14.78
CA LYS A 198 10.72 -10.69 -15.65
C LYS A 198 10.88 -11.82 -16.66
N ALA A 199 10.98 -11.49 -17.94
CA ALA A 199 11.21 -12.44 -19.03
C ALA A 199 12.49 -13.28 -18.80
N SER A 200 13.54 -12.66 -18.26
CA SER A 200 14.82 -13.35 -17.97
C SER A 200 14.66 -14.55 -17.04
N PHE A 201 13.67 -14.54 -16.14
CA PHE A 201 13.39 -15.69 -15.27
C PHE A 201 12.90 -16.90 -16.08
N PHE A 202 12.04 -16.67 -17.07
CA PHE A 202 11.43 -17.71 -17.89
C PHE A 202 12.31 -18.14 -19.08
N ASN A 203 13.25 -17.29 -19.50
CA ASN A 203 14.17 -17.56 -20.62
C ASN A 203 15.47 -18.26 -20.20
N GLN A 204 15.85 -18.22 -18.92
CA GLN A 204 17.04 -18.91 -18.43
C GLN A 204 16.77 -20.41 -18.25
N ALA A 205 17.56 -21.26 -18.91
CA ALA A 205 17.67 -22.66 -18.55
C ALA A 205 18.31 -22.75 -17.15
N ALA A 206 17.49 -22.89 -16.11
CA ALA A 206 18.00 -23.12 -14.76
C ALA A 206 18.78 -24.43 -14.75
N LYS A 207 20.07 -24.38 -14.44
CA LYS A 207 20.84 -25.59 -14.14
C LYS A 207 20.23 -26.18 -12.86
N GLY A 208 19.84 -27.45 -12.91
CA GLY A 208 19.18 -28.11 -11.78
C GLY A 208 19.90 -27.87 -10.46
N GLY A 209 19.18 -27.34 -9.47
CA GLY A 209 19.70 -27.03 -8.13
C GLY A 209 20.14 -25.58 -7.90
N GLU A 210 20.24 -24.71 -8.92
CA GLU A 210 20.47 -23.28 -8.71
C GLU A 210 19.20 -22.56 -8.24
N ARG A 211 19.32 -21.74 -7.20
CA ARG A 211 18.21 -20.92 -6.69
C ARG A 211 17.95 -19.77 -7.66
N THR A 212 16.76 -19.73 -8.23
CA THR A 212 16.29 -18.60 -9.05
C THR A 212 15.31 -17.75 -8.24
N THR A 213 15.27 -16.44 -8.51
CA THR A 213 14.33 -15.51 -7.85
C THR A 213 13.29 -15.06 -8.86
N LEU A 214 12.05 -15.50 -8.67
CA LEU A 214 10.89 -15.00 -9.41
C LEU A 214 10.46 -13.68 -8.77
N VAL A 215 10.57 -12.59 -9.52
CA VAL A 215 9.96 -11.32 -9.13
C VAL A 215 8.65 -11.19 -9.89
N LEU A 216 7.54 -11.09 -9.14
CA LEU A 216 6.19 -11.01 -9.67
C LEU A 216 5.53 -9.73 -9.18
N GLY A 217 4.73 -9.12 -10.03
CA GLY A 217 3.81 -8.06 -9.68
C GLY A 217 2.40 -8.48 -10.08
N SER A 218 1.42 -8.13 -9.28
CA SER A 218 0.04 -8.57 -9.45
C SER A 218 -0.93 -7.42 -9.24
N THR A 219 -1.80 -7.22 -10.21
CA THR A 219 -2.83 -6.18 -10.23
C THR A 219 -4.20 -6.81 -10.17
N LEU A 220 -5.08 -6.34 -9.28
CA LEU A 220 -6.50 -6.66 -9.32
C LEU A 220 -7.13 -6.11 -10.60
N ASN A 221 -7.83 -6.96 -11.35
CA ASN A 221 -8.47 -6.57 -12.60
C ASN A 221 -9.68 -5.67 -12.32
N ALA A 222 -9.82 -4.60 -13.08
CA ALA A 222 -10.91 -3.64 -12.92
C ALA A 222 -12.29 -4.31 -13.08
N ASP A 223 -12.40 -5.28 -13.99
CA ASP A 223 -13.64 -6.01 -14.28
C ASP A 223 -14.16 -6.86 -13.11
N VAL A 224 -13.37 -7.05 -12.04
CA VAL A 224 -13.85 -7.73 -10.82
C VAL A 224 -15.08 -7.02 -10.22
N LEU A 225 -15.22 -5.71 -10.48
CA LEU A 225 -16.36 -4.91 -10.01
C LEU A 225 -17.39 -4.62 -11.11
N ALA A 226 -17.16 -5.07 -12.35
CA ALA A 226 -18.11 -4.89 -13.45
C ALA A 226 -19.51 -5.48 -13.18
N PRO A 227 -19.66 -6.58 -12.41
CA PRO A 227 -20.98 -7.13 -12.12
C PRO A 227 -21.92 -6.22 -11.33
N PHE A 228 -21.44 -5.19 -10.63
CA PHE A 228 -22.31 -4.30 -9.83
C PHE A 228 -23.09 -3.30 -10.69
N ALA A 229 -24.32 -2.97 -10.27
CA ALA A 229 -25.20 -1.99 -10.92
C ALA A 229 -24.51 -0.61 -11.07
N SER A 230 -23.84 -0.16 -10.01
CA SER A 230 -23.02 1.06 -10.02
C SER A 230 -21.84 0.93 -9.07
N ARG A 231 -20.76 1.66 -9.33
CA ARG A 231 -19.52 1.62 -8.52
C ARG A 231 -19.10 3.04 -8.17
N TRP A 232 -19.05 3.36 -6.88
CA TRP A 232 -18.69 4.67 -6.35
C TRP A 232 -17.45 4.59 -5.48
N PHE A 233 -16.48 5.48 -5.68
CA PHE A 233 -15.30 5.62 -4.83
C PHE A 233 -15.27 6.98 -4.14
N LEU A 234 -15.14 6.97 -2.81
CA LEU A 234 -15.12 8.15 -1.97
C LEU A 234 -13.69 8.35 -1.43
N ALA A 235 -12.86 9.10 -2.13
CA ALA A 235 -11.47 9.28 -1.72
C ALA A 235 -10.93 10.65 -2.12
N ALA A 236 -10.26 11.35 -1.20
CA ALA A 236 -9.59 12.60 -1.56
C ALA A 236 -8.47 12.33 -2.56
N ASN A 237 -8.21 13.24 -3.52
CA ASN A 237 -7.12 13.08 -4.51
C ASN A 237 -7.17 11.77 -5.32
N PHE A 238 -8.37 11.24 -5.60
CA PHE A 238 -8.57 9.91 -6.18
C PHE A 238 -7.70 9.60 -7.43
N THR A 239 -7.48 10.58 -8.30
CA THR A 239 -6.69 10.42 -9.53
C THR A 239 -5.20 10.18 -9.28
N SER A 240 -4.71 10.45 -8.07
CA SER A 240 -3.31 10.26 -7.69
C SER A 240 -2.99 8.82 -7.29
N TYR A 241 -4.00 8.00 -7.00
CA TYR A 241 -3.82 6.63 -6.53
C TYR A 241 -3.38 5.67 -7.64
N LEU A 242 -2.68 4.60 -7.25
CA LEU A 242 -2.31 3.52 -8.17
C LEU A 242 -3.53 2.84 -8.80
N LEU A 243 -4.64 2.73 -8.07
CA LEU A 243 -5.90 2.19 -8.60
C LEU A 243 -6.33 2.93 -9.87
N TYR A 244 -6.44 4.27 -9.80
CA TYR A 244 -6.86 5.08 -10.94
C TYR A 244 -5.95 4.83 -12.14
N ARG A 245 -4.62 4.85 -11.94
CA ARG A 245 -3.62 4.69 -13.01
C ARG A 245 -3.67 3.30 -13.64
N LEU A 246 -3.66 2.25 -12.81
CA LEU A 246 -3.66 0.86 -13.26
C LEU A 246 -4.96 0.50 -13.98
N TRP A 247 -6.10 0.86 -13.41
CA TRP A 247 -7.40 0.53 -14.01
C TRP A 247 -7.71 1.38 -15.24
N SER A 248 -7.22 2.61 -15.33
CA SER A 248 -7.32 3.40 -16.57
C SER A 248 -6.60 2.69 -17.72
N LYS A 249 -5.42 2.11 -17.47
CA LYS A 249 -4.69 1.29 -18.44
C LYS A 249 -5.39 -0.05 -18.78
N GLN A 250 -6.28 -0.53 -17.91
CA GLN A 250 -7.15 -1.68 -18.18
C GLN A 250 -8.48 -1.28 -18.85
N GLY A 251 -8.68 -0.01 -19.22
CA GLY A 251 -9.89 0.46 -19.90
C GLY A 251 -11.06 0.81 -18.98
N ALA A 252 -10.83 1.01 -17.68
CA ALA A 252 -11.82 1.61 -16.80
C ALA A 252 -11.99 3.11 -17.13
N THR A 253 -13.25 3.55 -17.17
CA THR A 253 -13.60 4.96 -17.38
C THR A 253 -14.00 5.56 -16.04
N PHE A 254 -13.27 6.56 -15.57
CA PHE A 254 -13.56 7.23 -14.30
C PHE A 254 -14.33 8.52 -14.54
N ILE A 255 -15.46 8.69 -13.85
CA ILE A 255 -16.36 9.83 -13.99
C ILE A 255 -16.46 10.52 -12.63
N GLU A 256 -15.93 11.73 -12.53
CA GLU A 256 -16.08 12.51 -11.31
C GLU A 256 -17.54 12.93 -11.14
N ARG A 257 -18.09 12.70 -9.95
CA ARG A 257 -19.44 13.11 -9.57
C ARG A 257 -19.34 13.93 -8.29
N PRO A 258 -19.75 15.21 -8.33
CA PRO A 258 -19.81 16.01 -7.12
C PRO A 258 -20.86 15.40 -6.18
N ILE A 259 -20.51 15.38 -4.90
CA ILE A 259 -21.42 14.95 -3.85
C ILE A 259 -22.21 16.18 -3.38
N PRO A 260 -23.54 16.09 -3.24
CA PRO A 260 -24.33 17.19 -2.68
C PRO A 260 -23.98 17.44 -1.20
N SER A 261 -24.15 18.68 -0.74
CA SER A 261 -23.99 19.06 0.67
C SER A 261 -22.56 18.95 1.23
N LEU A 262 -21.55 19.32 0.43
CA LEU A 262 -20.18 19.42 0.93
C LEU A 262 -20.02 20.57 1.91
N ILE A 263 -19.24 20.34 2.96
CA ILE A 263 -18.80 21.38 3.87
C ILE A 263 -17.70 22.19 3.17
N LEU A 264 -17.86 23.51 3.11
CA LEU A 264 -16.85 24.42 2.56
C LEU A 264 -15.98 24.97 3.68
N ARG A 265 -14.68 25.04 3.43
CA ARG A 265 -13.70 25.48 4.43
C ARG A 265 -13.63 26.99 4.48
N THR A 266 -13.57 27.56 5.67
CA THR A 266 -13.52 29.02 5.84
C THR A 266 -12.11 29.58 5.63
N ILE A 267 -11.07 28.84 6.06
CA ILE A 267 -9.66 29.24 5.93
C ILE A 267 -8.88 28.14 5.21
N PRO A 268 -8.09 28.45 4.17
CA PRO A 268 -7.26 27.47 3.46
C PRO A 268 -6.34 26.68 4.39
N LEU A 269 -6.13 25.39 4.08
CA LEU A 269 -5.29 24.49 4.89
C LEU A 269 -3.85 24.99 5.03
N GLY A 270 -3.29 25.51 3.94
CA GLY A 270 -1.95 26.09 3.89
C GLY A 270 -1.69 27.19 4.91
N GLU A 271 -2.67 28.08 5.12
CA GLU A 271 -2.58 29.19 6.07
C GLU A 271 -2.66 28.72 7.53
N ARG A 272 -3.22 27.52 7.75
CA ARG A 272 -3.38 26.90 9.07
C ARG A 272 -2.28 25.89 9.38
N THR A 273 -1.27 25.72 8.54
CA THR A 273 -0.27 24.66 8.73
C THR A 273 1.15 25.21 8.80
N ARG A 274 1.89 24.80 9.83
CA ARG A 274 3.34 25.02 9.96
C ARG A 274 4.05 23.68 9.80
N ILE A 275 4.92 23.56 8.80
CA ILE A 275 5.57 22.29 8.49
C ILE A 275 7.03 22.35 8.84
N HIS A 276 7.44 21.46 9.73
CA HIS A 276 8.81 21.33 10.23
C HIS A 276 9.44 20.06 9.69
N TYR A 277 10.70 20.12 9.26
CA TYR A 277 11.46 18.95 8.83
C TYR A 277 12.84 18.86 9.48
N PHE A 278 13.39 17.67 9.62
CA PHE A 278 14.67 17.44 10.30
C PHE A 278 15.86 17.24 9.35
N SER A 279 15.61 16.80 8.11
CA SER A 279 16.67 16.35 7.19
C SER A 279 16.38 16.70 5.73
N ASP A 280 17.38 17.22 5.01
CA ASP A 280 17.30 17.35 3.54
C ASP A 280 17.39 15.99 2.81
N ARG A 281 17.91 14.96 3.49
CA ARG A 281 17.93 13.60 2.96
C ARG A 281 16.57 12.92 3.16
N ASN A 282 16.10 12.23 2.12
CA ASN A 282 14.87 11.45 2.14
C ASN A 282 14.84 10.41 3.26
N ALA A 283 13.67 10.27 3.88
CA ALA A 283 13.38 9.22 4.84
C ALA A 283 13.46 7.83 4.18
N SER A 284 14.02 6.84 4.88
CA SER A 284 13.94 5.41 4.49
C SER A 284 14.23 4.55 5.71
N ASP A 285 13.69 3.34 5.78
CA ASP A 285 13.95 2.41 6.90
C ASP A 285 15.46 2.14 7.06
N THR A 286 16.17 1.93 5.94
CA THR A 286 17.63 1.78 5.92
C THR A 286 18.35 2.99 6.52
N PHE A 287 17.89 4.20 6.20
CA PHE A 287 18.48 5.42 6.75
C PHE A 287 18.17 5.59 8.24
N PHE A 288 16.98 5.25 8.69
CA PHE A 288 16.62 5.29 10.11
C PHE A 288 17.43 4.32 10.97
N ARG A 289 17.84 3.17 10.43
CA ARG A 289 18.72 2.19 11.09
C ARG A 289 20.19 2.53 11.01
N ASN A 290 20.57 3.63 10.35
CA ASN A 290 21.95 4.02 10.22
C ASN A 290 22.58 4.24 11.62
N ALA A 291 23.90 4.01 11.73
CA ALA A 291 24.67 4.22 12.94
C ALA A 291 24.57 5.66 13.49
N SER A 292 24.28 6.67 12.64
CA SER A 292 24.02 8.05 13.10
C SER A 292 22.72 8.20 13.88
N ARG A 293 21.86 7.16 13.91
CA ARG A 293 20.57 7.13 14.60
C ARG A 293 19.72 8.38 14.35
N PRO A 294 19.52 8.79 13.08
CA PRO A 294 18.93 10.09 12.76
C PRO A 294 17.49 10.22 13.29
N LEU A 295 16.76 9.11 13.33
CA LEU A 295 15.41 9.05 13.90
C LEU A 295 15.40 9.33 15.41
N LYS A 296 16.42 8.87 16.15
CA LYS A 296 16.56 9.15 17.58
C LYS A 296 16.88 10.63 17.81
N MET A 297 17.73 11.24 16.97
CA MET A 297 18.08 12.66 17.11
C MET A 297 16.84 13.56 16.97
N ALA A 298 15.99 13.28 15.97
CA ALA A 298 14.71 13.97 15.81
C ALA A 298 13.78 13.73 17.02
N ALA A 299 13.67 12.48 17.48
CA ALA A 299 12.84 12.13 18.64
C ALA A 299 13.29 12.79 19.95
N ASP A 300 14.61 12.86 20.19
CA ASP A 300 15.18 13.51 21.38
C ASP A 300 14.88 15.01 21.36
N TRP A 301 14.98 15.66 20.20
CA TRP A 301 14.58 17.06 20.04
C TRP A 301 13.08 17.25 20.32
N LEU A 302 12.22 16.40 19.75
CA LEU A 302 10.77 16.48 19.99
C LEU A 302 10.42 16.33 21.48
N ASN A 303 11.05 15.37 22.17
CA ASN A 303 10.86 15.16 23.60
C ASN A 303 11.33 16.36 24.45
N ALA A 304 12.36 17.07 24.00
CA ALA A 304 12.87 18.23 24.72
C ALA A 304 12.06 19.52 24.46
N ASN A 305 11.35 19.63 23.34
CA ASN A 305 10.76 20.90 22.89
C ASN A 305 9.22 20.91 22.83
N LEU A 306 8.55 19.77 22.71
CA LEU A 306 7.09 19.75 22.60
C LEU A 306 6.41 19.70 23.96
N THR A 307 5.63 20.75 24.24
CA THR A 307 4.84 20.92 25.48
C THR A 307 3.34 20.67 25.30
N GLN A 308 2.85 20.68 24.06
CA GLN A 308 1.45 20.47 23.71
C GLN A 308 1.11 19.00 23.46
N ARG A 309 -0.18 18.64 23.46
CA ARG A 309 -0.62 17.30 23.06
C ARG A 309 -0.35 17.08 21.58
N PHE A 310 0.19 15.91 21.24
CA PHE A 310 0.49 15.52 19.86
C PHE A 310 0.15 14.05 19.62
N PHE A 311 -0.11 13.71 18.36
CA PHE A 311 -0.15 12.33 17.92
C PHE A 311 0.99 12.06 16.94
N TYR A 312 1.47 10.82 16.94
CA TYR A 312 2.67 10.47 16.19
C TYR A 312 2.63 9.06 15.62
N CYS A 313 3.39 8.84 14.55
CA CYS A 313 3.62 7.51 14.00
C CYS A 313 5.08 7.25 13.62
N PHE A 314 5.43 5.97 13.59
CA PHE A 314 6.67 5.42 13.04
C PHE A 314 6.32 4.24 12.13
N ASN A 315 7.28 3.76 11.33
CA ASN A 315 7.15 2.39 10.80
C ASN A 315 7.07 1.41 11.97
N GLU A 316 6.35 0.30 11.78
CA GLU A 316 6.15 -0.74 12.81
C GLU A 316 7.45 -1.30 13.37
N THR A 317 8.52 -1.24 12.58
CA THR A 317 9.86 -1.70 12.93
C THR A 317 10.60 -0.82 13.93
N HIS A 318 10.11 0.39 14.24
CA HIS A 318 10.76 1.34 15.14
C HIS A 318 9.93 1.58 16.40
N HIS A 319 10.58 1.48 17.55
CA HIS A 319 10.00 1.70 18.87
C HIS A 319 10.80 2.74 19.63
N ILE A 320 10.67 4.00 19.23
CA ILE A 320 11.25 5.14 19.96
C ILE A 320 10.11 5.79 20.76
N PRO A 321 10.23 5.90 22.10
CA PRO A 321 9.21 6.57 22.89
C PRO A 321 9.23 8.08 22.61
N LEU A 322 8.07 8.62 22.27
CA LEU A 322 7.82 10.05 22.29
C LEU A 322 6.89 10.35 23.45
N THR A 323 7.30 11.27 24.31
CA THR A 323 6.54 11.75 25.47
C THR A 323 6.34 13.26 25.41
N GLY A 324 7.18 13.99 24.68
CA GLY A 324 7.28 15.44 24.87
C GLY A 324 7.93 15.76 26.23
N THR A 325 7.70 16.98 26.70
CA THR A 325 8.23 17.47 27.98
C THR A 325 7.43 17.01 29.20
N GLY A 326 6.31 16.31 28.99
CA GLY A 326 5.40 15.84 30.04
C GLY A 326 4.94 14.40 29.85
N LYS A 327 4.25 13.84 30.84
CA LYS A 327 3.53 12.57 30.69
C LYS A 327 2.17 12.85 30.03
N ASP A 328 1.67 11.91 29.24
CA ASP A 328 0.35 11.95 28.60
C ASP A 328 0.13 12.99 27.48
N LEU A 329 1.19 13.63 26.98
CA LEU A 329 1.10 14.50 25.81
C LEU A 329 1.01 13.72 24.48
N ALA A 330 1.54 12.50 24.45
CA ALA A 330 1.82 11.78 23.22
C ALA A 330 0.82 10.63 22.98
N ARG A 331 0.17 10.62 21.81
CA ARG A 331 -0.66 9.49 21.34
C ARG A 331 -0.01 8.80 20.14
N LYS A 332 0.51 7.59 20.33
CA LYS A 332 1.01 6.78 19.21
C LYS A 332 -0.17 6.26 18.38
N VAL A 333 -0.07 6.40 17.07
CA VAL A 333 -1.01 5.82 16.11
C VAL A 333 -0.26 5.14 14.96
N THR A 334 -0.93 4.33 14.15
CA THR A 334 -0.32 3.74 12.95
C THR A 334 -0.34 4.73 11.80
N PRO A 335 0.62 4.72 10.84
CA PRO A 335 0.66 5.70 9.75
C PRO A 335 -0.64 5.77 8.93
N LYS A 336 -1.23 4.61 8.60
CA LYS A 336 -2.56 4.55 7.98
C LYS A 336 -3.63 4.62 9.09
N GLN A 337 -4.29 5.76 9.27
CA GLN A 337 -5.44 5.94 10.20
C GLN A 337 -6.74 6.12 9.40
N ALA A 338 -7.33 5.04 8.89
CA ALA A 338 -8.65 5.13 8.28
C ALA A 338 -9.73 5.21 9.38
N GLY A 339 -10.77 6.03 9.17
CA GLY A 339 -11.98 6.06 9.99
C GLY A 339 -11.98 6.92 11.25
N THR A 340 -10.88 7.05 11.99
CA THR A 340 -10.92 7.63 13.36
C THR A 340 -11.18 9.15 13.40
N ASN A 341 -12.01 9.60 14.34
CA ASN A 341 -12.33 11.02 14.59
C ASN A 341 -11.69 11.59 15.88
N ASP A 342 -11.07 10.74 16.70
CA ASP A 342 -10.55 11.08 18.03
C ASP A 342 -9.28 11.95 18.04
N LEU A 343 -8.86 12.46 16.89
CA LEU A 343 -7.63 13.26 16.73
C LEU A 343 -7.91 14.71 16.32
N ARG A 344 -9.19 15.07 16.11
CA ARG A 344 -9.61 16.39 15.60
C ARG A 344 -9.31 17.54 16.57
N ASP A 345 -9.09 17.25 17.85
CA ASP A 345 -8.70 18.22 18.89
C ASP A 345 -7.18 18.49 18.91
N TYR A 346 -6.37 17.70 18.20
CA TYR A 346 -4.91 17.87 18.20
C TYR A 346 -4.46 18.95 17.20
N THR A 347 -3.62 19.86 17.66
CA THR A 347 -2.94 20.89 16.85
C THR A 347 -1.47 20.56 16.56
N CYS A 348 -1.03 19.33 16.86
CA CYS A 348 0.32 18.87 16.59
C CYS A 348 0.33 17.42 16.10
N ALA A 349 0.95 17.19 14.92
CA ALA A 349 1.04 15.90 14.26
C ALA A 349 2.50 15.57 13.90
N ILE A 350 2.95 14.35 14.18
CA ILE A 350 4.34 13.94 13.96
C ILE A 350 4.41 12.69 13.08
N TRP A 351 4.98 12.84 11.90
CA TRP A 351 5.24 11.76 10.95
C TRP A 351 6.73 11.43 10.90
N LEU A 352 7.12 10.37 11.59
CA LEU A 352 8.49 9.84 11.56
C LEU A 352 8.51 8.44 10.92
N ALA A 353 7.77 8.30 9.82
CA ALA A 353 7.69 7.08 9.03
C ALA A 353 8.26 7.29 7.61
N ALA A 354 8.68 6.19 6.98
CA ALA A 354 9.12 6.13 5.60
C ALA A 354 8.46 4.94 4.90
N MET A 355 7.64 5.18 3.88
CA MET A 355 6.88 4.15 3.14
C MET A 355 7.44 3.99 1.71
N VAL A 356 8.76 4.04 1.61
CA VAL A 356 9.49 3.93 0.33
C VAL A 356 9.33 2.52 -0.24
N PRO A 357 8.93 2.36 -1.52
CA PRO A 357 8.83 1.05 -2.15
C PRO A 357 10.21 0.40 -2.28
N ALA A 358 10.26 -0.93 -2.21
CA ALA A 358 11.49 -1.66 -2.44
C ALA A 358 11.84 -1.67 -3.93
N ASP A 359 13.14 -1.77 -4.25
CA ASP A 359 13.63 -1.66 -5.63
C ASP A 359 12.98 -2.66 -6.60
N HIS A 360 12.68 -3.88 -6.12
CA HIS A 360 12.01 -4.89 -6.93
C HIS A 360 10.55 -4.53 -7.24
N GLU A 361 9.86 -3.82 -6.34
CA GLU A 361 8.49 -3.36 -6.58
C GLU A 361 8.49 -2.28 -7.66
N VAL A 362 9.40 -1.30 -7.55
CA VAL A 362 9.61 -0.25 -8.55
C VAL A 362 9.96 -0.85 -9.90
N LEU A 363 10.80 -1.88 -9.89
CA LEU A 363 11.22 -2.58 -11.09
C LEU A 363 10.04 -3.26 -11.79
N VAL A 364 9.16 -3.96 -11.08
CA VAL A 364 8.03 -4.64 -11.74
C VAL A 364 6.93 -3.66 -12.11
N ILE A 365 6.59 -2.70 -11.25
CA ILE A 365 5.48 -1.80 -11.54
C ILE A 365 5.77 -0.86 -12.73
N SER A 366 7.05 -0.62 -13.04
CA SER A 366 7.44 0.12 -14.25
C SER A 366 7.04 -0.57 -15.55
N SER A 367 6.78 -1.89 -15.54
CA SER A 367 6.19 -2.61 -16.68
C SER A 367 4.78 -2.10 -17.03
N TYR A 368 4.10 -1.43 -16.09
CA TYR A 368 2.82 -0.75 -16.31
C TYR A 368 2.99 0.74 -16.68
N GLY A 369 4.23 1.20 -16.89
CA GLY A 369 4.53 2.63 -17.11
C GLY A 369 4.36 3.48 -15.84
N ILE A 370 4.41 2.87 -14.66
CA ILE A 370 4.26 3.54 -13.36
C ILE A 370 5.64 3.81 -12.77
N SER A 371 5.89 5.06 -12.38
CA SER A 371 7.17 5.47 -11.84
C SER A 371 7.28 5.18 -10.34
N LYS A 372 8.51 5.21 -9.81
CA LYS A 372 8.76 5.20 -8.35
C LYS A 372 8.02 6.33 -7.64
N GLU A 373 7.92 7.48 -8.29
CA GLU A 373 7.29 8.68 -7.74
C GLU A 373 5.77 8.49 -7.60
N ASP A 374 5.12 7.83 -8.55
CA ASP A 374 3.70 7.49 -8.46
C ASP A 374 3.42 6.55 -7.29
N VAL A 375 4.30 5.55 -7.06
CA VAL A 375 4.19 4.64 -5.91
C VAL A 375 4.41 5.38 -4.59
N LEU A 376 5.36 6.32 -4.55
CA LEU A 376 5.59 7.17 -3.37
C LEU A 376 4.41 8.10 -3.11
N GLN A 377 3.79 8.64 -4.16
CA GLN A 377 2.56 9.42 -4.06
C GLN A 377 1.47 8.64 -3.35
N ASP A 378 1.15 7.45 -3.87
CA ASP A 378 0.10 6.59 -3.35
C ASP A 378 0.39 6.06 -1.92
N ARG A 379 1.59 5.51 -1.69
CA ARG A 379 1.90 4.80 -0.43
C ARG A 379 2.34 5.70 0.72
N GLU A 380 3.07 6.78 0.44
CA GLU A 380 3.63 7.64 1.48
C GLU A 380 2.91 8.98 1.57
N ARG A 381 2.72 9.67 0.45
CA ARG A 381 2.28 11.07 0.47
C ARG A 381 0.79 11.21 0.72
N GLU A 382 -0.05 10.39 0.07
CA GLU A 382 -1.48 10.32 0.41
C GLU A 382 -1.67 9.85 1.85
N ALA A 383 -0.88 8.88 2.32
CA ALA A 383 -0.94 8.42 3.72
C ALA A 383 -0.55 9.54 4.72
N LEU A 384 0.52 10.29 4.44
CA LEU A 384 0.93 11.45 5.22
C LEU A 384 -0.14 12.55 5.23
N TYR A 385 -0.68 12.88 4.06
CA TYR A 385 -1.75 13.86 3.95
C TYR A 385 -2.98 13.45 4.77
N GLN A 386 -3.45 12.20 4.61
CA GLN A 386 -4.57 11.68 5.39
C GLN A 386 -4.29 11.67 6.89
N PHE A 387 -3.08 11.31 7.31
CA PHE A 387 -2.65 11.34 8.71
C PHE A 387 -2.73 12.75 9.30
N VAL A 388 -2.20 13.74 8.59
CA VAL A 388 -2.23 15.15 9.00
C VAL A 388 -3.67 15.67 9.03
N MET A 389 -4.50 15.28 8.06
CA MET A 389 -5.93 15.60 7.99
C MET A 389 -6.80 14.90 9.05
N ARG A 390 -6.20 14.17 10.01
CA ARG A 390 -6.89 13.71 11.23
C ARG A 390 -6.81 14.72 12.37
N SER A 391 -5.89 15.67 12.31
CA SER A 391 -5.74 16.78 13.26
C SER A 391 -6.90 17.78 13.18
N ASN A 392 -6.76 18.89 13.89
CA ASN A 392 -7.67 20.04 13.82
C ASN A 392 -7.82 20.64 12.40
N LEU A 393 -6.92 20.32 11.45
CA LEU A 393 -7.11 20.64 10.03
C LEU A 393 -8.37 20.02 9.42
N ARG A 394 -8.91 18.95 10.02
CA ARG A 394 -10.18 18.34 9.62
C ARG A 394 -11.40 19.19 9.99
N VAL A 395 -11.26 20.13 10.91
CA VAL A 395 -12.35 20.98 11.41
C VAL A 395 -12.44 22.21 10.49
N PHE A 396 -13.51 22.27 9.69
CA PHE A 396 -13.62 23.18 8.54
C PHE A 396 -13.81 24.66 8.92
N ASP A 397 -14.40 24.89 10.10
CA ASP A 397 -14.66 26.20 10.71
C ASP A 397 -13.59 26.61 11.74
N SER A 398 -12.64 25.73 12.05
CA SER A 398 -11.54 26.07 12.94
C SER A 398 -10.54 27.01 12.26
N VAL A 399 -10.00 27.92 13.06
CA VAL A 399 -8.92 28.85 12.68
C VAL A 399 -7.59 28.48 13.30
N GLU A 400 -7.57 27.47 14.18
CA GLU A 400 -6.38 27.08 14.93
C GLU A 400 -5.29 26.55 13.98
N PRO A 401 -4.03 27.02 14.15
CA PRO A 401 -2.90 26.51 13.39
C PRO A 401 -2.50 25.12 13.89
N VAL A 402 -1.94 24.31 12.99
CA VAL A 402 -1.46 22.96 13.25
C VAL A 402 0.02 22.86 12.91
N ASP A 403 0.83 22.42 13.87
CA ASP A 403 2.22 22.06 13.66
C ASP A 403 2.34 20.63 13.15
N VAL A 404 3.07 20.46 12.06
CA VAL A 404 3.35 19.16 11.47
C VAL A 404 4.85 18.95 11.42
N TYR A 405 5.32 17.89 12.07
CA TYR A 405 6.73 17.49 12.04
C TYR A 405 6.88 16.27 11.15
N VAL A 406 7.64 16.41 10.07
CA VAL A 406 8.01 15.32 9.17
C VAL A 406 9.51 15.06 9.24
N PHE A 407 9.97 13.89 8.82
CA PHE A 407 11.40 13.61 8.88
C PHE A 407 12.18 14.36 7.80
N SER A 408 11.77 14.26 6.53
CA SER A 408 12.55 14.80 5.40
C SER A 408 11.91 15.96 4.66
N ARG A 409 12.74 16.82 4.05
CA ARG A 409 12.30 17.94 3.20
C ARG A 409 11.34 17.53 2.08
N ALA A 410 11.60 16.40 1.40
CA ALA A 410 10.71 15.91 0.35
C ALA A 410 9.29 15.56 0.85
N GLN A 411 9.15 15.14 2.11
CA GLN A 411 7.84 14.91 2.74
C GLN A 411 7.17 16.25 3.03
N ALA A 412 7.92 17.23 3.53
CA ALA A 412 7.43 18.56 3.85
C ALA A 412 6.92 19.30 2.60
N GLU A 413 7.71 19.31 1.53
CA GLU A 413 7.36 19.92 0.24
C GLU A 413 6.16 19.23 -0.41
N SER A 414 6.07 17.90 -0.32
CA SER A 414 4.90 17.18 -0.83
C SER A 414 3.64 17.54 -0.06
N LEU A 415 3.70 17.53 1.28
CA LEU A 415 2.57 17.87 2.12
C LEU A 415 2.12 19.32 1.90
N GLN A 416 3.06 20.27 1.83
CA GLN A 416 2.77 21.68 1.56
C GLN A 416 2.00 21.85 0.24
N ARG A 417 2.41 21.16 -0.83
CA ARG A 417 1.69 21.18 -2.11
C ARG A 417 0.27 20.64 -1.97
N MET A 418 0.09 19.53 -1.25
CA MET A 418 -1.22 18.89 -1.06
C MET A 418 -2.16 19.70 -0.16
N LEU A 419 -1.63 20.57 0.71
CA LEU A 419 -2.41 21.49 1.54
C LEU A 419 -2.73 22.83 0.85
N GLY A 420 -2.39 22.99 -0.44
CA GLY A 420 -2.68 24.18 -1.23
C GLY A 420 -1.60 25.28 -1.19
N GLY A 421 -0.39 24.97 -0.69
CA GLY A 421 0.72 25.94 -0.60
C GLY A 421 0.66 26.82 0.65
N GLY A 422 1.44 27.91 0.70
CA GLY A 422 1.28 28.99 1.69
C GLY A 422 1.94 28.81 3.07
N GLY A 423 2.00 27.60 3.63
CA GLY A 423 2.63 27.36 4.95
C GLY A 423 4.16 27.45 4.91
N GLU A 424 4.80 28.04 5.92
CA GLU A 424 6.27 28.09 5.99
C GLU A 424 6.87 26.70 6.23
N LEU A 425 7.94 26.37 5.49
CA LEU A 425 8.75 25.16 5.73
C LEU A 425 9.93 25.52 6.63
N GLN A 426 9.95 24.98 7.84
CA GLN A 426 11.02 25.23 8.81
C GLN A 426 11.95 24.01 8.93
N HIS A 427 13.25 24.22 8.68
CA HIS A 427 14.25 23.20 8.96
C HIS A 427 14.67 23.24 10.43
N ILE A 428 14.58 22.11 11.11
CA ILE A 428 15.08 21.92 12.47
C ILE A 428 16.41 21.15 12.38
N ASP A 429 17.52 21.88 12.43
CA ASP A 429 18.84 21.26 12.43
C ASP A 429 19.17 20.67 13.81
N VAL A 430 19.02 19.35 13.92
CA VAL A 430 19.40 18.57 15.11
C VAL A 430 20.78 17.92 14.97
N GLY A 431 21.56 18.31 13.95
CA GLY A 431 22.92 17.80 13.72
C GLY A 431 23.02 16.55 12.83
N ILE A 432 21.92 16.10 12.20
CA ILE A 432 21.88 14.84 11.43
C ILE A 432 22.93 14.85 10.30
N THR A 433 23.02 15.95 9.56
CA THR A 433 23.94 16.09 8.43
C THR A 433 25.40 16.04 8.88
N GLN A 434 25.72 16.67 10.00
CA GLN A 434 27.05 16.76 10.59
C GLN A 434 27.50 15.37 11.08
N THR A 435 26.63 14.65 11.80
CA THR A 435 26.91 13.28 12.26
C THR A 435 27.16 12.33 11.09
N LEU A 436 26.40 12.45 10.00
CA LEU A 436 26.62 11.64 8.80
C LEU A 436 27.95 11.94 8.11
N LYS A 437 28.32 13.22 7.97
CA LYS A 437 29.61 13.61 7.40
C LYS A 437 30.76 13.06 8.23
N ALA A 438 30.69 13.15 9.56
CA ALA A 438 31.68 12.59 10.46
C ALA A 438 31.81 11.06 10.29
N GLN A 439 30.71 10.34 10.18
CA GLN A 439 30.75 8.88 9.97
C GLN A 439 31.31 8.48 8.60
N LEU A 440 30.95 9.20 7.54
CA LEU A 440 31.53 8.97 6.21
C LEU A 440 33.04 9.24 6.20
N GLN A 441 33.52 10.22 6.98
CA GLN A 441 34.96 10.48 7.14
C GLN A 441 35.66 9.36 7.92
N VAL A 442 35.04 8.82 8.98
CA VAL A 442 35.57 7.66 9.72
C VAL A 442 35.62 6.40 8.84
N ASN A 443 34.58 6.17 8.01
CA ASN A 443 34.50 5.01 7.12
C ASN A 443 35.37 5.13 5.85
N LYS A 444 36.01 6.28 5.59
CA LYS A 444 37.04 6.41 4.54
C LYS A 444 38.35 5.70 4.90
N GLY A 445 38.50 5.18 6.12
CA GLY A 445 39.51 4.18 6.48
C GLY A 445 39.21 2.81 5.87
N GLY A 446 39.11 2.72 4.54
CA GLY A 446 38.96 1.45 3.85
C GLY A 446 40.15 0.53 4.11
N ARG A 447 39.91 -0.80 4.06
CA ARG A 447 40.98 -1.80 4.04
C ARG A 447 41.98 -1.41 2.95
N LYS A 448 43.25 -1.19 3.34
CA LYS A 448 44.33 -0.86 2.39
C LYS A 448 44.22 -1.83 1.20
N PRO A 449 44.24 -1.34 -0.05
CA PRO A 449 44.16 -2.21 -1.20
C PRO A 449 45.29 -3.24 -1.10
N LYS A 450 44.93 -4.52 -1.13
CA LYS A 450 45.89 -5.63 -0.98
C LYS A 450 46.94 -5.64 -2.10
N TYR A 451 46.63 -4.97 -3.22
CA TYR A 451 47.45 -4.86 -4.41
C TYR A 451 47.50 -3.39 -4.81
N ALA A 452 48.68 -2.88 -5.15
CA ALA A 452 48.89 -1.47 -5.48
C ALA A 452 48.35 -1.13 -6.87
N THR A 453 48.26 -2.12 -7.78
CA THR A 453 47.80 -1.93 -9.15
C THR A 453 46.74 -2.97 -9.57
N LYS A 454 45.99 -2.63 -10.62
CA LYS A 454 45.02 -3.54 -11.25
C LYS A 454 45.70 -4.79 -11.82
N GLU A 455 46.91 -4.62 -12.35
CA GLU A 455 47.73 -5.71 -12.92
C GLU A 455 48.16 -6.73 -11.86
N GLU A 456 48.58 -6.27 -10.68
CA GLU A 456 48.89 -7.15 -9.54
C GLU A 456 47.66 -7.93 -9.06
N ARG A 457 46.49 -7.28 -9.03
CA ARG A 457 45.22 -7.93 -8.68
C ARG A 457 44.85 -9.02 -9.67
N ASP A 458 44.99 -8.74 -10.97
CA ASP A 458 44.65 -9.68 -12.03
C ASP A 458 45.68 -10.82 -12.14
N ALA A 459 46.94 -10.58 -11.81
CA ALA A 459 47.96 -11.63 -11.68
C ALA A 459 47.68 -12.54 -10.47
N ALA A 460 47.37 -11.97 -9.30
CA ALA A 460 47.04 -12.74 -8.10
C ALA A 460 45.77 -13.57 -8.27
N LYS A 461 44.76 -13.05 -8.98
CA LYS A 461 43.54 -13.78 -9.32
C LYS A 461 43.83 -14.96 -10.25
N ARG A 462 44.61 -14.75 -11.31
CA ARG A 462 45.03 -15.82 -12.23
C ARG A 462 45.78 -16.93 -11.50
N GLU A 463 46.64 -16.58 -10.55
CA GLU A 463 47.38 -17.56 -9.77
C GLU A 463 46.48 -18.35 -8.80
N GLN A 464 45.50 -17.69 -8.16
CA GLN A 464 44.51 -18.38 -7.35
C GLN A 464 43.63 -19.33 -8.17
N ASP A 465 43.19 -18.91 -9.35
CA ASP A 465 42.39 -19.75 -10.25
C ASP A 465 43.19 -20.97 -10.73
N ARG A 466 44.48 -20.79 -11.03
CA ARG A 466 45.40 -21.89 -11.39
C ARG A 466 45.54 -22.90 -10.25
N LEU A 467 45.77 -22.44 -9.03
CA LEU A 467 45.89 -23.30 -7.84
C LEU A 467 44.57 -24.01 -7.51
N ALA A 468 43.43 -23.34 -7.69
CA ALA A 468 42.11 -23.93 -7.51
C ALA A 468 41.84 -25.05 -8.54
N GLN A 469 42.23 -24.84 -9.80
CA GLN A 469 42.13 -25.86 -10.84
C GLN A 469 43.05 -27.05 -10.57
N GLN A 470 44.29 -26.82 -10.11
CA GLN A 470 45.21 -27.89 -9.68
C GLN A 470 44.62 -28.71 -8.54
N ARG A 471 44.13 -28.07 -7.47
CA ARG A 471 43.48 -28.77 -6.35
C ARG A 471 42.25 -29.56 -6.77
N LYS A 472 41.50 -29.06 -7.75
CA LYS A 472 40.34 -29.77 -8.32
C LYS A 472 40.78 -31.00 -9.11
N ARG A 473 41.86 -30.91 -9.90
CA ARG A 473 42.45 -32.04 -10.62
C ARG A 473 43.04 -33.09 -9.67
N GLU A 474 43.75 -32.67 -8.63
CA GLU A 474 44.30 -33.58 -7.61
C GLU A 474 43.20 -34.31 -6.83
N LYS A 475 42.09 -33.63 -6.51
CA LYS A 475 40.92 -34.27 -5.88
C LYS A 475 40.24 -35.29 -6.81
N LEU A 476 40.13 -34.99 -8.10
CA LEU A 476 39.59 -35.93 -9.09
C LEU A 476 40.51 -37.13 -9.30
N ALA A 477 41.83 -36.93 -9.30
CA ALA A 477 42.82 -38.00 -9.42
C ALA A 477 42.94 -38.89 -8.16
N LYS A 478 42.53 -38.39 -6.99
CA LYS A 478 42.42 -39.20 -5.75
C LYS A 478 41.08 -39.92 -5.60
N ALA A 479 40.09 -39.60 -6.44
CA ALA A 479 38.75 -40.18 -6.42
C ALA A 479 38.54 -41.23 -7.53
N ALA A 480 39.51 -41.37 -8.44
CA ALA A 480 39.68 -42.48 -9.38
C ALA A 480 40.75 -43.42 -8.82
#